data_AF-A0A7Y7B7K0-F1
#
_entry.id   AF-A0A7Y7B7K0-F1
#
_cell.length_a   1.000
_cell.length_b   1.000
_cell.length_c   1.000
_cell.angle_alpha   90.00
_cell.angle_beta   90.00
_cell.angle_gamma   90.00
#
_symmetry.space_group_name_H-M   'P 1'
#
loop_
_entity.id
_entity.type
_entity.pdbx_description
1 polymer ?
#
loop_
_entity_poly.entity_id
_entity_poly.type
_entity_poly.pdbx_seq_one_letter_code
_entity_poly.pdbx_strand_id
1 'polypeptide(L)'
;MDTPPPQTEPTEPTAADIEAFQQQLGRPPRGLRSIAHRCPCGNPDVVETAPRLEDGTPFPTLFYLTCPKAASAIGTLEAEGVMKEMNARLQSDPELAAAYRAAHEDYIARRDAIEVLEGFPSAGGMPDRVKCLHVLVGHSLAAGPGVNPLGDEAIAMLPEWWRKGPCVNPCTDEK
;
A
#
# COMPACT_ATOMS: atom_id res chain seq x y z
N MET A 1 -1.75 -0.72 17.43
CA MET A 1 -1.36 0.70 17.50
C MET A 1 -2.46 1.51 18.16
N ASP A 2 -2.14 2.40 19.09
CA ASP A 2 -3.13 3.32 19.68
C ASP A 2 -3.51 4.47 18.73
N THR A 3 -2.74 4.70 17.67
CA THR A 3 -3.03 5.73 16.65
C THR A 3 -2.48 5.30 15.29
N PRO A 4 -3.29 5.17 14.23
CA PRO A 4 -2.81 4.92 12.88
C PRO A 4 -1.95 6.09 12.39
N PRO A 5 -1.08 5.91 11.38
CA PRO A 5 -0.36 7.05 10.79
C PRO A 5 -1.36 8.10 10.26
N PRO A 6 -1.02 9.40 10.35
CA PRO A 6 -1.86 10.45 9.80
C PRO A 6 -2.00 10.27 8.29
N GLN A 7 -3.19 10.56 7.77
CA GLN A 7 -3.42 10.63 6.33
C GLN A 7 -2.60 11.77 5.71
N THR A 8 -2.14 11.56 4.48
CA THR A 8 -1.36 12.54 3.74
C THR A 8 -1.93 12.69 2.34
N GLU A 9 -2.06 13.91 1.85
CA GLU A 9 -2.49 14.16 0.48
C GLU A 9 -1.44 13.62 -0.52
N PRO A 10 -1.88 13.06 -1.67
CA PRO A 10 -0.97 12.64 -2.72
C PRO A 10 -0.14 13.82 -3.26
N THR A 11 1.16 13.60 -3.49
CA THR A 11 2.06 14.62 -4.04
C THR A 11 2.83 14.12 -5.25
N GLU A 12 3.22 15.02 -6.15
CA GLU A 12 4.23 14.69 -7.18
C GLU A 12 5.55 14.23 -6.52
N PRO A 13 6.26 13.25 -7.09
CA PRO A 13 7.52 12.79 -6.53
C PRO A 13 8.62 13.85 -6.66
N THR A 14 9.29 14.15 -5.55
CA THR A 14 10.50 14.98 -5.55
C THR A 14 11.76 14.14 -5.84
N ALA A 15 12.90 14.79 -6.09
CA ALA A 15 14.18 14.10 -6.24
C ALA A 15 14.54 13.28 -4.97
N ALA A 16 14.30 13.85 -3.78
CA ALA A 16 14.52 13.17 -2.51
C ALA A 16 13.60 11.94 -2.33
N ASP A 17 12.36 12.00 -2.83
CA ASP A 17 11.45 10.85 -2.79
C ASP A 17 11.93 9.70 -3.69
N ILE A 18 12.43 10.04 -4.88
CA ILE A 18 12.99 9.06 -5.83
C ILE A 18 14.22 8.39 -5.23
N GLU A 19 15.08 9.16 -4.57
CA GLU A 19 16.25 8.61 -3.88
C GLU A 19 15.86 7.72 -2.69
N ALA A 20 14.92 8.18 -1.86
CA ALA A 20 14.39 7.37 -0.76
C ALA A 20 13.81 6.06 -1.29
N PHE A 21 13.01 6.10 -2.36
CA PHE A 21 12.48 4.89 -3.02
C PHE A 21 13.60 3.94 -3.45
N GLN A 22 14.67 4.47 -4.07
CA GLN A 22 15.80 3.67 -4.52
C GLN A 22 16.49 2.94 -3.38
N GLN A 23 16.73 3.64 -2.27
CA GLN A 23 17.32 3.04 -1.08
C GLN A 23 16.38 2.02 -0.42
N GLN A 24 15.07 2.29 -0.42
CA GLN A 24 14.06 1.43 0.18
C GLN A 24 13.95 0.07 -0.53
N LEU A 25 13.98 0.05 -1.86
CA LEU A 25 13.79 -1.16 -2.66
C LEU A 25 15.07 -1.73 -3.27
N GLY A 26 16.20 -1.02 -3.14
CA GLY A 26 17.48 -1.38 -3.75
C GLY A 26 17.48 -1.31 -5.29
N ARG A 27 16.57 -0.55 -5.90
CA ARG A 27 16.42 -0.41 -7.36
C ARG A 27 15.69 0.88 -7.74
N PRO A 28 15.90 1.42 -8.96
CA PRO A 28 15.14 2.57 -9.46
C PRO A 28 13.61 2.33 -9.46
N PRO A 29 12.80 3.40 -9.28
CA PRO A 29 11.36 3.32 -9.44
C PRO A 29 10.96 2.85 -10.83
N ARG A 30 9.87 2.08 -10.89
CA ARG A 30 9.25 1.62 -12.13
C ARG A 30 7.80 2.04 -12.12
N GLY A 31 7.39 2.80 -13.13
CA GLY A 31 6.02 3.29 -13.25
C GLY A 31 5.60 4.25 -12.13
N LEU A 32 6.52 4.91 -11.43
CA LEU A 32 6.19 5.85 -10.36
C LEU A 32 5.37 7.04 -10.91
N ARG A 33 4.20 7.30 -10.33
CA ARG A 33 3.32 8.42 -10.68
C ARG A 33 3.30 9.50 -9.61
N SER A 34 3.05 9.10 -8.37
CA SER A 34 2.93 10.02 -7.23
C SER A 34 3.32 9.32 -5.93
N ILE A 35 3.56 10.13 -4.90
CA ILE A 35 3.64 9.65 -3.52
C ILE A 35 2.23 9.60 -2.99
N ALA A 36 1.71 8.39 -2.77
CA ALA A 36 0.33 8.18 -2.35
C ALA A 36 0.17 8.32 -0.83
N HIS A 37 1.20 7.96 -0.06
CA HIS A 37 1.25 8.19 1.38
C HIS A 37 2.68 8.46 1.85
N ARG A 38 2.81 9.33 2.85
CA ARG A 38 4.08 9.63 3.50
C ARG A 38 4.08 9.12 4.93
N CYS A 39 5.14 8.38 5.25
CA CYS A 39 5.41 7.92 6.59
C CYS A 39 5.74 9.12 7.49
N PRO A 40 5.33 9.12 8.79
CA PRO A 40 5.75 10.17 9.74
C PRO A 40 7.27 10.31 9.91
N CYS A 41 8.06 9.35 9.43
CA CYS A 41 9.51 9.48 9.38
C CYS A 41 10.04 10.42 8.28
N GLY A 42 9.16 10.96 7.43
CA GLY A 42 9.46 11.92 6.35
C GLY A 42 9.56 11.32 4.95
N ASN A 43 9.81 10.01 4.85
CA ASN A 43 9.97 9.31 3.58
C ASN A 43 8.64 8.77 3.03
N PRO A 44 8.52 8.53 1.71
CA PRO A 44 7.40 7.79 1.15
C PRO A 44 7.34 6.37 1.73
N ASP A 45 6.15 5.89 2.06
CA ASP A 45 5.92 4.47 2.38
C ASP A 45 4.92 3.80 1.44
N VAL A 46 4.11 4.57 0.72
CA VAL A 46 3.28 4.09 -0.40
C VAL A 46 3.42 5.04 -1.58
N VAL A 47 3.62 4.46 -2.76
CA VAL A 47 3.57 5.21 -4.03
C VAL A 47 2.39 4.75 -4.88
N GLU A 48 1.89 5.66 -5.71
CA GLU A 48 1.01 5.29 -6.82
C GLU A 48 1.86 4.93 -8.04
N THR A 49 1.58 3.77 -8.65
CA THR A 49 2.25 3.28 -9.85
C THR A 49 1.33 3.25 -11.06
N ALA A 50 1.89 3.42 -12.25
CA ALA A 50 1.17 3.30 -13.51
C ALA A 50 0.59 1.89 -13.68
N PRO A 51 -0.66 1.76 -14.19
CA PRO A 51 -1.25 0.44 -14.47
C PRO A 51 -0.42 -0.40 -15.44
N ARG A 52 0.31 0.24 -16.37
CA ARG A 52 1.34 -0.40 -17.21
C ARG A 52 2.69 0.27 -17.06
N LEU A 53 3.72 -0.52 -17.29
CA LEU A 53 5.08 -0.04 -17.53
C LEU A 53 5.23 0.49 -18.95
N GLU A 54 6.37 1.13 -19.22
CA GLU A 54 6.72 1.68 -20.54
C GLU A 54 6.73 0.61 -21.65
N ASP A 55 7.01 -0.65 -21.30
CA ASP A 55 6.97 -1.79 -22.22
C ASP A 55 5.56 -2.40 -22.40
N GLY A 56 4.53 -1.79 -21.81
CA GLY A 56 3.14 -2.25 -21.85
C GLY A 56 2.80 -3.36 -20.84
N THR A 57 3.77 -3.85 -20.07
CA THR A 57 3.55 -4.89 -19.06
C THR A 57 2.66 -4.34 -17.93
N PRO A 58 1.56 -5.02 -17.57
CA PRO A 58 0.76 -4.64 -16.41
C PRO A 58 1.59 -4.62 -15.12
N PHE A 59 1.51 -3.54 -14.35
CA PHE A 59 2.11 -3.48 -13.03
C PHE A 59 1.22 -4.23 -12.02
N PRO A 60 1.78 -5.01 -11.08
CA PRO A 60 0.98 -5.89 -10.22
C PRO A 60 0.08 -5.18 -9.21
N THR A 61 0.26 -3.87 -9.00
CA THR A 61 -0.55 -3.07 -8.08
C THR A 61 -0.55 -1.59 -8.50
N LEU A 62 -1.50 -0.80 -7.99
CA LEU A 62 -1.60 0.64 -8.11
C LEU A 62 -0.93 1.30 -6.91
N PHE A 63 -1.08 0.73 -5.72
CA PHE A 63 -0.51 1.26 -4.47
C PHE A 63 0.60 0.33 -3.98
N TYR A 64 1.83 0.75 -4.20
CA TYR A 64 3.00 -0.05 -3.87
C TYR A 64 3.65 0.42 -2.57
N LEU A 65 3.68 -0.45 -1.57
CA LEU A 65 4.35 -0.19 -0.29
C LEU A 65 5.87 -0.30 -0.46
N THR A 66 6.57 0.78 -0.14
CA THR A 66 8.03 0.89 -0.33
C THR A 66 8.81 0.83 0.97
N CYS A 67 8.24 1.27 2.09
CA CYS A 67 8.96 1.35 3.36
C CYS A 67 9.41 -0.04 3.87
N PRO A 68 10.72 -0.31 4.03
CA PRO A 68 11.21 -1.62 4.44
C PRO A 68 10.82 -1.97 5.89
N LYS A 69 10.67 -0.97 6.76
CA LYS A 69 10.20 -1.18 8.15
C LYS A 69 8.73 -1.62 8.17
N ALA A 70 7.87 -0.96 7.40
CA ALA A 70 6.46 -1.34 7.28
C ALA A 70 6.32 -2.72 6.61
N ALA A 71 7.03 -2.95 5.50
CA ALA A 71 7.02 -4.24 4.80
C ALA A 71 7.46 -5.39 5.72
N SER A 72 8.54 -5.21 6.49
CA SER A 72 8.98 -6.23 7.45
C SER A 72 7.92 -6.52 8.52
N ALA A 73 7.28 -5.48 9.07
CA ALA A 73 6.24 -5.66 10.10
C ALA A 73 4.99 -6.35 9.54
N ILE A 74 4.60 -6.02 8.30
CA ILE A 74 3.52 -6.70 7.59
C ILE A 74 3.88 -8.17 7.33
N GLY A 75 5.13 -8.46 6.93
CA GLY A 75 5.62 -9.82 6.77
C GLY A 75 5.53 -10.65 8.05
N THR A 76 5.71 -10.04 9.22
CA THR A 76 5.47 -10.70 10.52
C THR A 76 3.99 -11.07 10.69
N LEU A 77 3.06 -10.15 10.44
CA LEU A 77 1.62 -10.45 10.50
C LEU A 77 1.20 -11.55 9.51
N GLU A 78 1.76 -11.52 8.29
CA GLU A 78 1.52 -12.55 7.28
C GLU A 78 2.01 -13.93 7.77
N ALA A 79 3.19 -13.99 8.40
CA ALA A 79 3.75 -15.22 8.97
C ALA A 79 2.98 -15.73 10.20
N GLU A 80 2.40 -14.83 11.00
CA GLU A 80 1.57 -15.15 12.16
C GLU A 80 0.17 -15.66 11.79
N GLY A 81 -0.18 -15.66 10.50
CA GLY A 81 -1.41 -16.28 10.00
C GLY A 81 -2.61 -15.33 9.94
N VAL A 82 -2.42 -14.02 10.09
CA VAL A 82 -3.50 -13.02 10.03
C VAL A 82 -4.32 -13.14 8.74
N MET A 83 -3.67 -13.38 7.60
CA MET A 83 -4.38 -13.58 6.32
C MET A 83 -5.31 -14.79 6.35
N LYS A 84 -4.94 -15.88 7.04
CA LYS A 84 -5.78 -17.08 7.14
C LYS A 84 -7.06 -16.77 7.92
N GLU A 85 -6.94 -16.01 9.01
CA GLU A 85 -8.08 -15.58 9.83
C GLU A 85 -9.00 -14.63 9.07
N MET A 86 -8.44 -13.63 8.39
CA MET A 86 -9.20 -12.72 7.52
C MET A 86 -9.95 -13.47 6.42
N ASN A 87 -9.29 -14.43 5.76
CA ASN A 87 -9.93 -15.28 4.75
C ASN A 87 -11.07 -16.12 5.32
N ALA A 88 -10.91 -16.68 6.53
CA ALA A 88 -11.99 -17.42 7.18
C ALA A 88 -13.19 -16.52 7.46
N ARG A 89 -12.95 -15.29 7.95
CA ARG A 89 -14.00 -14.30 8.21
C ARG A 89 -14.74 -13.88 6.93
N LEU A 90 -14.03 -13.68 5.82
CA LEU A 90 -14.66 -13.36 4.53
C LEU A 90 -15.68 -14.42 4.07
N GLN A 91 -15.53 -15.68 4.50
CA GLN A 91 -16.48 -16.76 4.17
C GLN A 91 -17.71 -16.78 5.11
N SER A 92 -17.59 -16.28 6.33
CA SER A 92 -18.62 -16.40 7.37
C SER A 92 -19.33 -15.07 7.70
N ASP A 93 -18.77 -13.94 7.29
CA ASP A 93 -19.26 -12.60 7.59
C ASP A 93 -19.66 -11.87 6.28
N PRO A 94 -20.96 -11.86 5.94
CA PRO A 94 -21.46 -11.22 4.72
C PRO A 94 -21.25 -9.70 4.71
N GLU A 95 -21.25 -9.04 5.86
CA GLU A 95 -21.07 -7.58 5.94
C GLU A 95 -19.61 -7.22 5.64
N LEU A 96 -18.66 -7.96 6.22
CA LEU A 96 -17.24 -7.82 5.88
C LEU A 96 -16.99 -8.12 4.40
N ALA A 97 -17.58 -9.18 3.86
CA ALA A 97 -17.43 -9.53 2.45
C ALA A 97 -17.97 -8.43 1.51
N ALA A 98 -19.10 -7.80 1.87
CA ALA A 98 -19.66 -6.68 1.13
C ALA A 98 -18.75 -5.43 1.21
N ALA A 99 -18.25 -5.09 2.40
CA ALA A 99 -17.32 -3.96 2.57
C ALA A 99 -16.00 -4.17 1.83
N TYR A 100 -15.45 -5.39 1.83
CA TYR A 100 -14.23 -5.72 1.10
C TYR A 100 -14.45 -5.75 -0.43
N ARG A 101 -15.67 -6.05 -0.89
CA ARG A 101 -16.08 -5.87 -2.29
C ARG A 101 -16.18 -4.40 -2.68
N ALA A 102 -16.69 -3.53 -1.80
CA ALA A 102 -16.64 -2.08 -2.04
C ALA A 102 -15.19 -1.57 -2.14
N ALA A 103 -14.29 -2.07 -1.28
CA ALA A 103 -12.86 -1.76 -1.37
C ALA A 103 -12.23 -2.19 -2.71
N HIS A 104 -12.63 -3.35 -3.23
CA HIS A 104 -12.24 -3.83 -4.55
C HIS A 104 -12.69 -2.89 -5.68
N GLU A 105 -13.94 -2.44 -5.63
CA GLU A 105 -14.52 -1.53 -6.62
C GLU A 105 -13.86 -0.15 -6.59
N ASP A 106 -13.62 0.41 -5.40
CA ASP A 106 -12.85 1.66 -5.22
C ASP A 106 -11.45 1.54 -5.82
N TYR A 107 -10.75 0.43 -5.55
CA TYR A 107 -9.42 0.18 -6.10
C TYR A 107 -9.45 0.15 -7.64
N ILE A 108 -10.43 -0.54 -8.24
CA ILE A 108 -10.58 -0.60 -9.70
C ILE A 108 -10.88 0.79 -10.26
N ALA A 109 -11.81 1.53 -9.65
CA ALA A 109 -12.17 2.86 -10.11
C ALA A 109 -10.96 3.82 -10.13
N ARG A 110 -10.11 3.78 -9.09
CA ARG A 110 -8.88 4.58 -9.03
C ARG A 110 -7.87 4.19 -10.10
N ARG A 111 -7.68 2.88 -10.33
CA ARG A 111 -6.78 2.38 -11.38
C ARG A 111 -7.28 2.80 -12.76
N ASP A 112 -8.56 2.58 -13.01
CA ASP A 112 -9.18 2.78 -14.32
C ASP A 112 -9.35 4.26 -14.66
N ALA A 113 -9.35 5.15 -13.66
CA ALA A 113 -9.22 6.60 -13.86
C ALA A 113 -7.85 7.00 -14.46
N ILE A 114 -6.83 6.15 -14.34
CA ILE A 114 -5.52 6.34 -14.97
C ILE A 114 -5.48 5.59 -16.30
N GLU A 115 -5.74 4.29 -16.27
CA GLU A 115 -5.77 3.42 -17.43
C GLU A 115 -6.55 2.13 -17.12
N VAL A 116 -7.50 1.78 -17.99
CA VAL A 116 -8.28 0.53 -17.87
C VAL A 116 -7.40 -0.67 -18.24
N LEU A 117 -7.31 -1.64 -17.32
CA LEU A 117 -6.70 -2.95 -17.58
C LEU A 117 -7.77 -4.03 -17.75
N GLU A 118 -8.24 -4.22 -18.97
CA GLU A 118 -9.24 -5.25 -19.29
C GLU A 118 -8.81 -6.65 -18.83
N GLY A 119 -9.68 -7.33 -18.08
CA GLY A 119 -9.44 -8.69 -17.58
C GLY A 119 -8.37 -8.81 -16.49
N PHE A 120 -7.78 -7.70 -16.03
CA PHE A 120 -6.75 -7.73 -14.98
C PHE A 120 -7.40 -7.58 -13.60
N PRO A 121 -7.16 -8.52 -12.68
CA PRO A 121 -7.78 -8.46 -11.35
C PRO A 121 -7.29 -7.22 -10.59
N SER A 122 -8.05 -6.84 -9.57
CA SER A 122 -7.51 -5.94 -8.54
C SER A 122 -6.31 -6.59 -7.82
N ALA A 123 -5.66 -5.84 -6.95
CA ALA A 123 -4.51 -6.35 -6.20
C ALA A 123 -4.94 -6.99 -4.86
N GLY A 124 -3.99 -7.61 -4.14
CA GLY A 124 -4.26 -8.16 -2.80
C GLY A 124 -5.17 -9.41 -2.75
N GLY A 125 -5.72 -9.88 -3.88
CA GLY A 125 -6.64 -11.03 -3.90
C GLY A 125 -8.12 -10.63 -3.72
N MET A 126 -8.38 -9.33 -3.61
CA MET A 126 -9.71 -8.74 -3.59
C MET A 126 -10.56 -9.18 -4.81
N PRO A 127 -11.88 -9.36 -4.65
CA PRO A 127 -12.65 -9.18 -3.41
C PRO A 127 -12.82 -10.47 -2.59
N ASP A 128 -12.38 -11.63 -3.08
CA ASP A 128 -12.81 -12.91 -2.50
C ASP A 128 -11.80 -13.52 -1.51
N ARG A 129 -10.55 -13.01 -1.50
CA ARG A 129 -9.51 -13.47 -0.58
C ARG A 129 -8.48 -12.40 -0.23
N VAL A 130 -7.68 -12.65 0.78
CA VAL A 130 -6.46 -11.92 1.12
C VAL A 130 -5.27 -12.76 0.70
N LYS A 131 -4.55 -12.33 -0.34
CA LYS A 131 -3.32 -12.96 -0.85
C LYS A 131 -2.04 -12.34 -0.25
N CYS A 132 -2.11 -11.06 0.12
CA CYS A 132 -0.98 -10.29 0.65
C CYS A 132 -1.50 -9.02 1.33
N LEU A 133 -1.03 -8.74 2.54
CA LEU A 133 -1.40 -7.57 3.34
C LEU A 133 -0.73 -6.29 2.84
N HIS A 134 0.44 -6.38 2.20
CA HIS A 134 1.19 -5.21 1.71
C HIS A 134 0.34 -4.30 0.80
N VAL A 135 -0.42 -4.91 -0.10
CA VAL A 135 -1.32 -4.17 -0.98
C VAL A 135 -2.53 -3.61 -0.23
N LEU A 136 -3.10 -4.34 0.73
CA LEU A 136 -4.27 -3.87 1.46
C LEU A 136 -3.91 -2.67 2.36
N VAL A 137 -2.76 -2.76 3.02
CA VAL A 137 -2.18 -1.64 3.79
C VAL A 137 -1.87 -0.48 2.84
N GLY A 138 -1.21 -0.73 1.71
CA GLY A 138 -0.93 0.31 0.70
C GLY A 138 -2.19 1.01 0.22
N HIS A 139 -3.25 0.24 -0.08
CA HIS A 139 -4.54 0.79 -0.49
C HIS A 139 -5.18 1.64 0.61
N SER A 140 -5.20 1.16 1.86
CA SER A 140 -5.82 1.88 2.98
C SER A 140 -5.09 3.16 3.34
N LEU A 141 -3.76 3.14 3.29
CA LEU A 141 -2.93 4.34 3.50
C LEU A 141 -3.17 5.41 2.42
N ALA A 142 -3.42 5.00 1.18
CA ALA A 142 -3.64 5.92 0.06
C ALA A 142 -5.10 6.40 -0.07
N ALA A 143 -6.07 5.52 0.20
CA ALA A 143 -7.49 5.81 0.01
C ALA A 143 -8.16 6.41 1.26
N GLY A 144 -7.59 6.15 2.44
CA GLY A 144 -8.05 6.63 3.72
C GLY A 144 -8.80 5.59 4.56
N PRO A 145 -8.97 5.84 5.87
CA PRO A 145 -9.62 4.93 6.78
C PRO A 145 -11.06 4.64 6.39
N GLY A 146 -11.47 3.38 6.52
CA GLY A 146 -12.81 2.90 6.21
C GLY A 146 -13.00 2.46 4.76
N VAL A 147 -12.04 2.73 3.85
CA VAL A 147 -12.14 2.30 2.45
C VAL A 147 -11.84 0.81 2.30
N ASN A 148 -10.85 0.30 3.01
CA ASN A 148 -10.46 -1.11 2.94
C ASN A 148 -10.37 -1.70 4.35
N PRO A 149 -11.44 -2.35 4.84
CA PRO A 149 -11.55 -2.74 6.24
C PRO A 149 -10.43 -3.70 6.69
N LEU A 150 -9.99 -4.61 5.82
CA LEU A 150 -8.92 -5.54 6.15
C LEU A 150 -7.53 -4.90 6.12
N GLY A 151 -7.33 -3.89 5.28
CA GLY A 151 -6.10 -3.10 5.32
C GLY A 151 -6.05 -2.18 6.54
N ASP A 152 -7.18 -1.60 6.95
CA ASP A 152 -7.30 -0.82 8.19
C ASP A 152 -7.04 -1.67 9.43
N GLU A 153 -7.62 -2.87 9.49
CA GLU A 153 -7.33 -3.85 10.55
C GLU A 153 -5.85 -4.20 10.61
N ALA A 154 -5.22 -4.44 9.46
CA ALA A 154 -3.78 -4.72 9.39
C ALA A 154 -2.96 -3.52 9.90
N ILE A 155 -3.29 -2.28 9.51
CA ILE A 155 -2.64 -1.07 10.02
C ILE A 155 -2.77 -0.99 11.55
N ALA A 156 -3.95 -1.28 12.10
CA ALA A 156 -4.17 -1.25 13.54
C ALA A 156 -3.32 -2.30 14.29
N MET A 157 -2.97 -3.42 13.66
CA MET A 157 -2.09 -4.46 14.24
C MET A 157 -0.61 -4.10 14.15
N LEU A 158 -0.20 -3.27 13.17
CA LEU A 158 1.20 -2.90 12.99
C LEU A 158 1.74 -2.08 14.18
N PRO A 159 3.05 -2.15 14.46
CA PRO A 159 3.71 -1.20 15.35
C PRO A 159 3.83 0.17 14.67
N GLU A 160 4.16 1.21 15.43
CA GLU A 160 4.55 2.50 14.85
C GLU A 160 5.94 2.38 14.21
N TRP A 161 6.01 1.83 13.00
CA TRP A 161 7.26 1.49 12.30
C TRP A 161 8.20 2.69 12.10
N TRP A 162 7.67 3.91 12.19
CA TRP A 162 8.41 5.17 12.13
C TRP A 162 9.08 5.59 13.44
N ARG A 163 8.68 5.06 14.60
CA ARG A 163 9.13 5.57 15.91
C ARG A 163 10.63 5.49 16.14
N LYS A 164 11.32 4.54 15.50
CA LYS A 164 12.77 4.38 15.59
C LYS A 164 13.53 5.22 14.55
N GLY A 165 12.92 6.28 14.03
CA GLY A 165 13.51 7.17 13.04
C GLY A 165 13.31 6.71 11.59
N PRO A 166 13.99 7.37 10.63
CA PRO A 166 13.80 7.16 9.20
C PRO A 166 14.02 5.71 8.76
N CYS A 167 13.26 5.27 7.77
CA CYS A 167 13.41 3.93 7.18
C CYS A 167 14.64 3.79 6.28
N VAL A 168 15.06 4.91 5.69
CA VAL A 168 16.27 5.11 4.88
C VAL A 168 16.71 6.56 5.04
N ASN A 169 17.95 6.89 4.73
CA ASN A 169 18.44 8.27 4.77
C ASN A 169 18.60 8.77 3.33
N PRO A 170 17.58 9.40 2.72
CA PRO A 170 17.82 10.11 1.46
C PRO A 170 18.93 11.14 1.71
N CYS A 171 19.80 11.39 0.73
CA CYS A 171 20.73 12.51 0.82
C CYS A 171 19.90 13.77 1.07
N THR A 172 19.98 14.29 2.29
CA THR A 172 19.62 15.68 2.54
C THR A 172 20.60 16.48 1.70
N ASP A 173 20.10 17.25 0.73
CA ASP A 173 20.91 18.29 0.11
C ASP A 173 21.61 19.05 1.24
N GLU A 174 22.92 18.86 1.35
CA GLU A 174 23.75 19.73 2.19
C GLU A 174 23.56 21.14 1.63
N LYS A 175 22.99 21.98 2.49
CA LYS A 175 22.85 23.44 2.37
C LYS A 175 23.75 24.14 1.34
#